data_AF-A0A6P4B1U1-F1
#
_entry.id   AF-A0A6P4B1U1-F1
#
_cell.length_a   1.000
_cell.length_b   1.000
_cell.length_c   1.000
_cell.angle_alpha   90.00
_cell.angle_beta   90.00
_cell.angle_gamma   90.00
#
_symmetry.space_group_name_H-M   'P 1'
#
loop_
_entity.id
_entity.type
_entity.pdbx_description
1 polymer ?
#
loop_
_entity_poly.entity_id
_entity_poly.type
_entity_poly.pdbx_seq_one_letter_code
_entity_poly.pdbx_strand_id
1 'polypeptide(L)'
;MAAKRPAKVITWRDLIGEKDWEGLLKPLKPQLGQELTRYCKLIGVIIESFQEEEDSPLLGLPQHSESELLSLAGLSNDYTVEKYLFASTLNIRPENDDSLLGPQSGYSNWMGYVAVNTDKGMAKIGRREIVITIRGTIKREEWYPKFCMQELVPAHDIFPKDRNVKPKLQEGRYDYYVTADSHESGYNRTSFRDQVLEAVKGLVAKYQSEENLSIVVAGFSMGGAFATLIATDLVYNGYNRIDGRANAIPVTAFAFANSPVGNKGFLNVASKLNDLHILNVKHESDVNPDSPTQKDGYFHVGKQLVITMGVHNLDVYRQAIGQSQQAETSAAPMCPAPPKRLKINGGDDEHN
;
A
#
# COMPACT_ATOMS: atom_id res chain seq x y z
N MET A 1 47.51 4.06 14.89
CA MET A 1 46.03 4.00 14.99
C MET A 1 45.46 4.84 13.86
N ALA A 2 44.73 4.24 12.92
CA ALA A 2 44.07 5.02 11.87
C ALA A 2 42.92 5.83 12.51
N ALA A 3 42.91 7.15 12.30
CA ALA A 3 41.82 8.00 12.74
C ALA A 3 40.50 7.46 12.15
N LYS A 4 39.55 7.08 13.02
CA LYS A 4 38.19 6.74 12.58
C LYS A 4 37.65 7.94 11.82
N ARG A 5 37.40 7.77 10.51
CA ARG A 5 36.67 8.78 9.72
C ARG A 5 35.39 9.15 10.47
N PRO A 6 35.04 10.44 10.57
CA PRO A 6 33.79 10.84 11.21
C PRO A 6 32.63 10.11 10.53
N ALA A 7 31.69 9.62 11.33
CA ALA A 7 30.52 8.93 10.81
C ALA A 7 29.76 9.89 9.88
N LYS A 8 29.44 9.44 8.66
CA LYS A 8 28.63 10.20 7.70
C LYS A 8 27.30 10.53 8.37
N VAL A 9 26.95 11.82 8.42
CA VAL A 9 25.64 12.28 8.92
C VAL A 9 24.57 11.78 7.95
N ILE A 10 23.56 11.09 8.47
CA ILE A 10 22.41 10.61 7.70
C ILE A 10 21.35 11.72 7.77
N THR A 11 21.00 12.31 6.63
CA THR A 11 19.98 13.35 6.54
C THR A 11 18.59 12.75 6.34
N TRP A 12 17.53 13.53 6.55
CA TRP A 12 16.16 13.07 6.26
C TRP A 12 15.98 12.73 4.78
N ARG A 13 16.68 13.42 3.88
CA ARG A 13 16.68 13.14 2.43
C ARG A 13 17.29 11.78 2.11
N ASP A 14 18.37 11.41 2.80
CA ASP A 14 18.96 10.07 2.66
C ASP A 14 17.99 8.98 3.15
N LEU A 15 17.23 9.24 4.23
CA LEU A 15 16.24 8.30 4.79
C LEU A 15 15.05 8.05 3.86
N ILE A 16 14.67 9.05 3.06
CA ILE A 16 13.61 8.91 2.05
C ILE A 16 14.15 8.53 0.66
N GLY A 17 15.43 8.19 0.53
CA GLY A 17 15.95 7.57 -0.68
C GLY A 17 16.52 8.50 -1.74
N GLU A 18 16.77 9.79 -1.45
CA GLU A 18 17.36 10.73 -2.41
C GLU A 18 18.67 10.22 -3.04
N LYS A 19 19.40 9.39 -2.30
CA LYS A 19 20.61 8.70 -2.76
C LYS A 19 20.45 7.18 -2.77
N ASP A 20 19.27 6.69 -3.14
CA ASP A 20 19.00 5.25 -3.32
C ASP A 20 19.32 4.40 -2.07
N TRP A 21 19.21 5.00 -0.87
CA TRP A 21 19.59 4.41 0.42
C TRP A 21 21.04 3.87 0.44
N GLU A 22 21.97 4.48 -0.28
CA GLU A 22 23.37 4.06 -0.38
C GLU A 22 24.00 3.94 1.02
N GLY A 23 24.46 2.72 1.36
CA GLY A 23 25.08 2.41 2.65
C GLY A 23 24.10 2.34 3.84
N LEU A 24 22.79 2.44 3.61
CA LEU A 24 21.76 2.38 4.65
C LEU A 24 21.10 1.01 4.82
N LEU A 25 21.19 0.13 3.80
CA LEU A 25 20.41 -1.12 3.74
C LEU A 25 21.14 -2.35 4.31
N LYS A 26 22.47 -2.44 4.19
CA LYS A 26 23.26 -3.63 4.57
C LYS A 26 24.58 -3.24 5.26
N PRO A 27 24.68 -3.33 6.60
CA PRO A 27 23.58 -3.61 7.53
C PRO A 27 22.57 -2.46 7.56
N LEU A 28 21.31 -2.78 7.89
CA LEU A 28 20.26 -1.79 8.05
C LEU A 28 20.66 -0.77 9.12
N LYS A 29 20.73 0.51 8.75
CA LYS A 29 21.06 1.57 9.70
C LYS A 29 19.91 1.81 10.67
N PRO A 30 20.17 1.99 11.98
CA PRO A 30 19.11 2.17 12.97
C PRO A 30 18.12 3.28 12.65
N GLN A 31 18.59 4.39 12.07
CA GLN A 31 17.74 5.52 11.67
C GLN A 31 16.71 5.11 10.61
N LEU A 32 17.14 4.37 9.58
CA LEU A 32 16.23 3.84 8.57
C LEU A 32 15.31 2.77 9.17
N GLY A 33 15.82 1.92 10.07
CA GLY A 33 14.98 0.96 10.79
C GLY A 33 13.86 1.62 11.61
N GLN A 34 14.14 2.77 12.24
CA GLN A 34 13.15 3.55 12.99
C GLN A 34 12.08 4.15 12.06
N GLU A 35 12.48 4.67 10.90
CA GLU A 35 11.55 5.15 9.86
C GLU A 35 10.62 4.01 9.40
N LEU A 36 11.19 2.86 9.01
CA LEU A 36 10.41 1.69 8.59
C LEU A 36 9.45 1.22 9.68
N THR A 37 9.90 1.18 10.94
CA THR A 37 9.05 0.82 12.08
C THR A 37 7.90 1.81 12.26
N ARG A 38 8.13 3.11 12.08
CA ARG A 38 7.08 4.13 12.14
C ARG A 38 6.02 3.91 11.06
N TYR A 39 6.44 3.63 9.82
CA TYR A 39 5.49 3.33 8.75
C TYR A 39 4.71 2.04 9.00
N CYS A 40 5.33 1.00 9.58
CA CYS A 40 4.60 -0.20 10.02
C CYS A 40 3.52 0.12 11.06
N LYS A 41 3.80 1.00 12.04
CA LYS A 41 2.79 1.44 13.03
C LYS A 41 1.63 2.21 12.39
N LEU A 42 1.95 3.11 11.45
CA LEU A 42 0.96 3.89 10.71
C LEU A 42 0.05 3.00 9.84
N ILE A 43 0.58 1.90 9.29
CA ILE A 43 -0.21 0.91 8.55
C ILE A 43 -1.02 0.02 9.50
N GLY A 44 -0.39 -0.48 10.57
CA GLY A 44 -0.98 -1.47 11.49
C GLY A 44 -2.30 -1.01 12.10
N VAL A 45 -2.40 0.28 12.44
CA VAL A 45 -3.63 0.84 13.00
C VAL A 45 -4.84 0.78 12.06
N ILE A 46 -4.61 0.77 10.73
CA ILE A 46 -5.69 0.62 9.75
C ILE A 46 -6.24 -0.80 9.82
N ILE A 47 -5.34 -1.79 9.90
CA ILE A 47 -5.71 -3.21 9.96
C ILE A 47 -6.47 -3.49 11.26
N GLU A 48 -5.98 -2.98 12.38
CA GLU A 48 -6.63 -3.14 13.69
C GLU A 48 -7.99 -2.43 13.80
N SER A 49 -8.20 -1.37 13.02
CA SER A 49 -9.40 -0.53 13.08
C SER A 49 -10.38 -0.77 11.94
N PHE A 50 -10.13 -1.73 11.05
CA PHE A 50 -11.04 -2.08 9.98
C PHE A 50 -12.16 -2.98 10.54
N GLN A 51 -13.42 -2.71 10.18
CA GLN A 51 -14.53 -3.53 10.64
C GLN A 51 -14.76 -4.71 9.68
N GLU A 52 -14.51 -5.92 10.18
CA GLU A 52 -14.61 -7.18 9.43
C GLU A 52 -15.87 -7.99 9.75
N GLU A 53 -16.52 -7.72 10.89
CA GLU A 53 -17.65 -8.51 11.36
C GLU A 53 -18.84 -8.37 10.41
N GLU A 54 -19.28 -9.51 9.87
CA GLU A 54 -20.28 -9.60 8.79
C GLU A 54 -21.65 -9.06 9.20
N ASP A 55 -21.99 -9.11 10.49
CA ASP A 55 -23.25 -8.60 11.06
C ASP A 55 -23.17 -7.13 11.48
N SER A 56 -21.98 -6.50 11.40
CA SER A 56 -21.79 -5.12 11.80
C SER A 56 -22.36 -4.15 10.76
N PRO A 57 -23.09 -3.09 11.20
CA PRO A 57 -23.53 -2.03 10.29
C PRO A 57 -22.35 -1.24 9.70
N LEU A 58 -21.15 -1.38 10.28
CA LEU A 58 -19.92 -0.74 9.84
C LEU A 58 -19.04 -1.67 8.99
N LEU A 59 -19.51 -2.85 8.57
CA LEU A 59 -18.72 -3.77 7.74
C LEU A 59 -18.03 -3.04 6.56
N GLY A 60 -16.70 -3.13 6.49
CA GLY A 60 -15.89 -2.46 5.48
C GLY A 60 -15.48 -1.01 5.81
N LEU A 61 -15.90 -0.46 6.95
CA LEU A 61 -15.64 0.92 7.37
C LEU A 61 -14.65 0.99 8.56
N PRO A 62 -14.05 2.17 8.83
CA PRO A 62 -13.25 2.38 10.02
C PRO A 62 -14.11 2.32 11.30
N GLN A 63 -13.59 1.68 12.33
CA GLN A 63 -14.19 1.64 13.67
C GLN A 63 -13.97 2.92 14.48
N HIS A 64 -13.00 3.75 14.07
CA HIS A 64 -12.58 4.95 14.78
C HIS A 64 -12.60 6.19 13.89
N SER A 65 -12.88 7.35 14.48
CA SER A 65 -12.81 8.64 13.77
C SER A 65 -11.36 9.01 13.42
N GLU A 66 -11.21 9.91 12.45
CA GLU A 66 -9.89 10.42 12.01
C GLU A 66 -9.07 11.01 13.17
N SER A 67 -9.73 11.67 14.13
CA SER A 67 -9.08 12.27 15.30
C SER A 67 -8.60 11.25 16.34
N GLU A 68 -9.18 10.06 16.35
CA GLU A 68 -8.89 9.04 17.38
C GLU A 68 -7.89 7.99 16.89
N LEU A 69 -7.90 7.70 15.57
CA LEU A 69 -7.17 6.57 14.99
C LEU A 69 -5.70 6.51 15.45
N LEU A 70 -4.95 7.61 15.30
CA LEU A 70 -3.52 7.60 15.59
C LEU A 70 -3.18 7.57 17.08
N SER A 71 -4.15 7.74 17.98
CA SER A 71 -3.94 7.52 19.41
C SER A 71 -3.71 6.03 19.72
N LEU A 72 -4.33 5.12 18.96
CA LEU A 72 -4.17 3.68 19.10
C LEU A 72 -2.73 3.23 18.78
N ALA A 73 -2.07 3.92 17.84
CA ALA A 73 -0.66 3.69 17.50
C ALA A 73 0.33 4.49 18.36
N GLY A 74 -0.15 5.33 19.29
CA GLY A 74 0.68 6.26 20.06
C GLY A 74 1.34 7.36 19.20
N LEU A 75 0.71 7.73 18.08
CA LEU A 75 1.21 8.67 17.07
C LEU A 75 0.37 9.95 16.95
N SER A 76 -0.67 10.14 17.75
CA SER A 76 -1.54 11.32 17.71
C SER A 76 -0.83 12.64 18.04
N ASN A 77 0.29 12.59 18.76
CA ASN A 77 1.15 13.77 18.95
C ASN A 77 2.02 14.09 17.73
N ASP A 78 2.25 13.11 16.85
CA ASP A 78 3.22 13.16 15.77
C ASP A 78 2.55 13.38 14.41
N TYR A 79 1.31 12.93 14.24
CA TYR A 79 0.53 13.04 13.00
C TYR A 79 -0.95 13.35 13.27
N THR A 80 -1.57 14.01 12.29
CA THR A 80 -3.00 14.25 12.23
C THR A 80 -3.53 13.66 10.93
N VAL A 81 -4.58 12.83 11.02
CA VAL A 81 -5.29 12.32 9.84
C VAL A 81 -6.10 13.47 9.24
N GLU A 82 -5.96 13.68 7.94
CA GLU A 82 -6.65 14.75 7.21
C GLU A 82 -7.78 14.20 6.34
N LYS A 83 -7.69 12.94 5.89
CA LYS A 83 -8.72 12.31 5.07
C LYS A 83 -8.63 10.79 5.07
N TYR A 84 -9.74 10.10 5.30
CA TYR A 84 -9.90 8.68 4.97
C TYR A 84 -10.10 8.45 3.47
N LEU A 85 -9.56 7.33 3.00
CA LEU A 85 -9.55 6.91 1.60
C LEU A 85 -10.32 5.61 1.44
N PHE A 86 -11.15 5.54 0.41
CA PHE A 86 -12.00 4.39 0.11
C PHE A 86 -11.77 3.89 -1.31
N ALA A 87 -11.99 2.60 -1.53
CA ALA A 87 -11.93 1.99 -2.84
C ALA A 87 -13.14 1.09 -3.05
N SER A 88 -13.70 1.10 -4.26
CA SER A 88 -14.86 0.28 -4.59
C SER A 88 -14.43 -1.08 -5.14
N THR A 89 -15.00 -2.13 -4.58
CA THR A 89 -14.80 -3.50 -5.02
C THR A 89 -15.68 -3.87 -6.22
N LEU A 90 -16.52 -2.96 -6.72
CA LEU A 90 -17.54 -3.22 -7.75
C LEU A 90 -17.00 -3.98 -8.98
N ASN A 91 -15.83 -3.57 -9.49
CA ASN A 91 -15.23 -4.16 -10.71
C ASN A 91 -14.15 -5.21 -10.41
N ILE A 92 -13.96 -5.62 -9.17
CA ILE A 92 -12.94 -6.60 -8.78
C ILE A 92 -13.54 -7.84 -8.11
N ARG A 93 -14.70 -8.26 -8.60
CA ARG A 93 -15.50 -9.36 -8.06
C ARG A 93 -15.90 -10.31 -9.19
N PRO A 94 -16.04 -11.62 -8.93
CA PRO A 94 -16.61 -12.54 -9.91
C PRO A 94 -18.10 -12.23 -10.16
N GLU A 95 -18.62 -12.60 -11.33
CA GLU A 95 -20.04 -12.37 -11.68
C GLU A 95 -21.03 -12.98 -10.69
N ASN A 96 -20.66 -14.09 -10.04
CA ASN A 96 -21.48 -14.80 -9.05
C ASN A 96 -20.97 -14.59 -7.61
N ASP A 97 -20.41 -13.41 -7.31
CA ASP A 97 -19.91 -13.13 -5.96
C ASP A 97 -21.04 -13.10 -4.93
N ASP A 98 -20.91 -13.94 -3.90
CA ASP A 98 -21.82 -14.04 -2.77
C ASP A 98 -21.34 -13.29 -1.52
N SER A 99 -20.18 -12.62 -1.60
CA SER A 99 -19.57 -11.93 -0.46
C SER A 99 -20.45 -10.75 -0.02
N LEU A 100 -20.66 -10.64 1.30
CA LEU A 100 -21.52 -9.60 1.88
C LEU A 100 -21.00 -8.20 1.56
N LEU A 101 -21.91 -7.37 1.07
CA LEU A 101 -21.73 -5.93 0.94
C LEU A 101 -21.93 -5.28 2.31
N GLY A 102 -21.17 -4.23 2.59
CA GLY A 102 -21.35 -3.51 3.84
C GLY A 102 -22.71 -2.82 3.84
N PRO A 103 -23.51 -2.89 4.94
CA PRO A 103 -24.84 -2.31 4.97
C PRO A 103 -24.87 -0.82 4.64
N GLN A 104 -23.82 -0.08 5.05
CA GLN A 104 -23.66 1.34 4.76
C GLN A 104 -22.71 1.60 3.59
N SER A 105 -21.69 0.75 3.41
CA SER A 105 -20.58 1.00 2.50
C SER A 105 -20.80 0.41 1.10
N GLY A 106 -21.72 -0.55 0.95
CA GLY A 106 -21.98 -1.24 -0.32
C GLY A 106 -20.72 -1.96 -0.79
N TYR A 107 -20.26 -1.62 -2.00
CA TYR A 107 -18.98 -2.11 -2.55
C TYR A 107 -17.75 -1.36 -2.02
N SER A 108 -17.94 -0.23 -1.33
CA SER A 108 -16.85 0.61 -0.87
C SER A 108 -16.21 0.01 0.38
N ASN A 109 -14.88 -0.07 0.41
CA ASN A 109 -14.14 -0.47 1.60
C ASN A 109 -13.12 0.61 1.96
N TRP A 110 -12.93 0.82 3.26
CA TRP A 110 -11.88 1.67 3.78
C TRP A 110 -10.51 1.09 3.40
N MET A 111 -9.72 1.90 2.71
CA MET A 111 -8.43 1.50 2.14
C MET A 111 -7.24 2.07 2.92
N GLY A 112 -7.46 3.18 3.63
CA GLY A 112 -6.46 3.82 4.44
C GLY A 112 -6.70 5.32 4.57
N TYR A 113 -5.64 6.09 4.73
CA TYR A 113 -5.77 7.52 5.00
C TYR A 113 -4.58 8.35 4.52
N VAL A 114 -4.81 9.66 4.42
CA VAL A 114 -3.77 10.67 4.29
C VAL A 114 -3.64 11.40 5.63
N ALA A 115 -2.42 11.50 6.12
CA ALA A 115 -2.08 12.25 7.33
C ALA A 115 -0.92 13.21 7.05
N VAL A 116 -0.79 14.21 7.91
CA VAL A 116 0.35 15.12 7.93
C VAL A 116 0.95 15.12 9.31
N ASN A 117 2.29 15.13 9.40
CA ASN A 117 2.92 15.24 10.70
C ASN A 117 2.61 16.59 11.36
N THR A 118 2.47 16.61 12.68
CA THR A 118 2.30 17.86 13.45
C THR A 118 3.64 18.62 13.51
N ASP A 119 3.66 19.82 14.07
CA ASP A 119 4.92 20.54 14.30
C ASP A 119 5.88 19.77 15.23
N LYS A 120 5.32 19.03 16.21
CA LYS A 120 6.10 18.13 17.06
C LYS A 120 6.67 16.96 16.25
N GLY A 121 5.87 16.37 15.36
CA GLY A 121 6.33 15.33 14.45
C GLY A 121 7.40 15.84 13.49
N MET A 122 7.22 17.03 12.93
CA MET A 122 8.18 17.70 12.06
C MET A 122 9.50 17.96 12.76
N ALA A 123 9.48 18.44 14.01
CA ALA A 123 10.69 18.64 14.80
C ALA A 123 11.48 17.34 15.04
N LYS A 124 10.81 16.19 15.11
CA LYS A 124 11.46 14.87 15.27
C LYS A 124 12.12 14.38 13.99
N ILE A 125 11.47 14.55 12.84
CA ILE A 125 11.90 13.95 11.56
C ILE A 125 12.59 14.92 10.60
N GLY A 126 12.59 16.21 10.93
CA GLY A 126 13.29 17.27 10.19
C GLY A 126 12.60 17.76 8.92
N ARG A 127 11.32 17.43 8.70
CA ARG A 127 10.53 17.83 7.52
C ARG A 127 9.03 17.80 7.78
N ARG A 128 8.26 18.60 7.05
CA ARG A 128 6.82 18.39 6.87
C ARG A 128 6.63 17.17 5.98
N GLU A 129 5.87 16.21 6.45
CA GLU A 129 5.59 14.95 5.74
C GLU A 129 4.09 14.80 5.54
N ILE A 130 3.69 14.72 4.28
CA ILE A 130 2.39 14.18 3.89
C ILE A 130 2.59 12.67 3.74
N VAL A 131 1.88 11.88 4.55
CA VAL A 131 1.96 10.42 4.50
C VAL A 131 0.62 9.83 4.06
N ILE A 132 0.65 9.02 3.00
CA ILE A 132 -0.48 8.21 2.54
C ILE A 132 -0.22 6.79 3.01
N THR A 133 -1.18 6.21 3.72
CA THR A 133 -1.03 4.89 4.35
C THR A 133 -2.13 3.96 3.85
N ILE A 134 -1.75 2.82 3.30
CA ILE A 134 -2.67 1.88 2.65
C ILE A 134 -2.55 0.50 3.31
N ARG A 135 -3.68 -0.09 3.68
CA ARG A 135 -3.71 -1.41 4.32
C ARG A 135 -3.42 -2.56 3.34
N GLY A 136 -3.14 -3.73 3.92
CA GLY A 136 -3.14 -4.99 3.19
C GLY A 136 -4.54 -5.51 2.88
N THR A 137 -4.59 -6.65 2.20
CA THR A 137 -5.82 -7.39 1.92
C THR A 137 -6.48 -7.84 3.22
N ILE A 138 -7.79 -7.60 3.35
CA ILE A 138 -8.59 -8.02 4.49
C ILE A 138 -9.83 -8.77 3.98
N LYS A 139 -10.62 -8.11 3.14
CA LYS A 139 -11.89 -8.64 2.64
C LYS A 139 -11.68 -9.76 1.62
N ARG A 140 -12.61 -10.72 1.59
CA ARG A 140 -12.53 -11.92 0.72
C ARG A 140 -12.41 -11.55 -0.76
N GLU A 141 -13.23 -10.61 -1.21
CA GLU A 141 -13.28 -10.15 -2.59
C GLU A 141 -11.95 -9.53 -3.07
N GLU A 142 -11.14 -8.97 -2.16
CA GLU A 142 -9.85 -8.35 -2.50
C GLU A 142 -8.78 -9.38 -2.88
N TRP A 143 -8.99 -10.66 -2.58
CA TRP A 143 -8.15 -11.74 -3.08
C TRP A 143 -8.43 -12.07 -4.54
N TYR A 144 -9.59 -11.69 -5.08
CA TYR A 144 -9.96 -11.98 -6.47
C TYR A 144 -9.00 -11.32 -7.47
N PRO A 145 -8.59 -10.04 -7.33
CA PRO A 145 -7.50 -9.46 -8.10
C PRO A 145 -6.25 -10.33 -8.14
N LYS A 146 -5.79 -10.82 -6.97
CA LYS A 146 -4.53 -11.57 -6.83
C LYS A 146 -4.59 -12.93 -7.53
N PHE A 147 -5.72 -13.61 -7.54
CA PHE A 147 -5.81 -14.98 -8.05
C PHE A 147 -6.47 -15.11 -9.42
N CYS A 148 -7.33 -14.17 -9.80
CA CYS A 148 -8.19 -14.32 -10.97
C CYS A 148 -8.03 -13.21 -12.02
N MET A 149 -7.55 -12.02 -11.64
CA MET A 149 -7.42 -10.87 -12.56
C MET A 149 -5.95 -10.57 -12.89
N GLN A 150 -5.15 -11.58 -13.19
CA GLN A 150 -3.70 -11.43 -13.37
C GLN A 150 -3.28 -10.89 -14.76
N GLU A 151 -4.24 -10.50 -15.59
CA GLU A 151 -3.96 -9.92 -16.89
C GLU A 151 -3.31 -8.53 -16.79
N LEU A 152 -2.47 -8.21 -17.77
CA LEU A 152 -1.80 -6.91 -17.88
C LEU A 152 -2.56 -5.99 -18.84
N VAL A 153 -3.30 -5.04 -18.28
CA VAL A 153 -4.14 -4.08 -19.02
C VAL A 153 -3.43 -2.75 -19.26
N PRO A 154 -3.67 -2.07 -20.41
CA PRO A 154 -3.08 -0.75 -20.68
C PRO A 154 -3.54 0.29 -19.65
N ALA A 155 -2.58 1.00 -19.04
CA ALA A 155 -2.87 2.00 -18.01
C ALA A 155 -2.84 3.44 -18.57
N HIS A 156 -3.52 3.68 -19.69
CA HIS A 156 -3.47 4.96 -20.41
C HIS A 156 -4.14 6.12 -19.66
N ASP A 157 -5.12 5.84 -18.82
CA ASP A 157 -5.83 6.85 -18.02
C ASP A 157 -4.96 7.37 -16.86
N ILE A 158 -3.92 6.61 -16.49
CA ILE A 158 -2.95 6.98 -15.46
C ILE A 158 -1.67 7.54 -16.10
N PHE A 159 -1.18 6.90 -17.18
CA PHE A 159 0.08 7.24 -17.86
C PHE A 159 -0.14 7.65 -19.34
N PRO A 160 -0.83 8.77 -19.62
CA PRO A 160 -1.24 9.12 -20.98
C PRO A 160 -0.11 9.50 -21.94
N LYS A 161 1.04 9.98 -21.44
CA LYS A 161 2.15 10.52 -22.27
C LYS A 161 3.13 9.45 -22.74
N ASP A 162 3.07 8.23 -22.19
CA ASP A 162 4.06 7.17 -22.39
C ASP A 162 3.54 5.98 -23.21
N ARG A 163 2.67 6.25 -24.18
CA ARG A 163 2.09 5.22 -25.08
C ARG A 163 3.17 4.39 -25.79
N ASN A 164 4.33 4.96 -26.07
CA ASN A 164 5.44 4.29 -26.76
C ASN A 164 6.10 3.19 -25.92
N VAL A 165 6.12 3.31 -24.59
CA VAL A 165 6.65 2.26 -23.69
C VAL A 165 5.56 1.30 -23.20
N LYS A 166 4.30 1.52 -23.61
CA LYS A 166 3.15 0.63 -23.38
C LYS A 166 3.03 0.16 -21.91
N PRO A 167 2.92 1.09 -20.94
CA PRO A 167 2.77 0.73 -19.54
C PRO A 167 1.47 -0.05 -19.36
N LYS A 168 1.58 -1.21 -18.72
CA LYS A 168 0.46 -2.05 -18.34
C LYS A 168 0.52 -2.35 -16.85
N LEU A 169 -0.64 -2.41 -16.22
CA LEU A 169 -0.82 -2.76 -14.81
C LEU A 169 -1.63 -4.04 -14.70
N GLN A 170 -1.51 -4.73 -13.58
CA GLN A 170 -2.39 -5.85 -13.26
C GLN A 170 -3.84 -5.36 -13.21
N GLU A 171 -4.73 -6.01 -13.95
CA GLU A 171 -6.14 -5.64 -14.15
C GLU A 171 -6.86 -5.31 -12.85
N GLY A 172 -6.93 -6.24 -11.90
CA GLY A 172 -7.66 -6.00 -10.66
C GLY A 172 -7.11 -4.84 -9.82
N ARG A 173 -5.79 -4.57 -9.82
CA ARG A 173 -5.24 -3.36 -9.18
C ARG A 173 -5.57 -2.09 -9.93
N TYR A 174 -5.56 -2.15 -11.25
CA TYR A 174 -5.98 -1.02 -12.08
C TYR A 174 -7.43 -0.66 -11.77
N ASP A 175 -8.33 -1.64 -11.87
CA ASP A 175 -9.76 -1.45 -11.63
C ASP A 175 -10.04 -0.99 -10.20
N TYR A 176 -9.39 -1.59 -9.19
CA TYR A 176 -9.60 -1.16 -7.81
C TYR A 176 -9.11 0.28 -7.55
N TYR A 177 -8.12 0.74 -8.31
CA TYR A 177 -7.59 2.10 -8.20
C TYR A 177 -8.48 3.14 -8.89
N VAL A 178 -9.03 2.82 -10.07
CA VAL A 178 -9.73 3.79 -10.93
C VAL A 178 -11.27 3.68 -10.88
N THR A 179 -11.81 2.63 -10.28
CA THR A 179 -13.27 2.46 -10.18
C THR A 179 -13.87 3.53 -9.26
N ALA A 180 -14.69 4.40 -9.85
CA ALA A 180 -15.66 5.19 -9.14
C ALA A 180 -16.99 4.41 -9.09
N ASP A 181 -17.73 4.60 -8.01
CA ASP A 181 -18.99 3.95 -7.75
C ASP A 181 -20.03 4.99 -7.32
N SER A 182 -21.01 5.21 -8.19
CA SER A 182 -22.13 6.12 -7.93
C SER A 182 -23.22 5.51 -7.06
N HIS A 183 -22.99 4.34 -6.47
CA HIS A 183 -23.87 3.71 -5.49
C HIS A 183 -24.19 4.65 -4.31
N GLU A 184 -25.30 4.37 -3.62
CA GLU A 184 -25.88 5.23 -2.58
C GLU A 184 -24.95 5.45 -1.37
N SER A 185 -23.96 4.58 -1.15
CA SER A 185 -23.04 4.66 -0.01
C SER A 185 -22.21 5.94 0.00
N GLY A 186 -21.97 6.56 -1.16
CA GLY A 186 -21.33 7.86 -1.27
C GLY A 186 -19.81 7.89 -1.05
N TYR A 187 -19.20 6.83 -0.49
CA TYR A 187 -17.76 6.77 -0.19
C TYR A 187 -16.87 6.75 -1.43
N ASN A 188 -17.37 6.24 -2.56
CA ASN A 188 -16.61 6.11 -3.81
C ASN A 188 -17.25 6.88 -4.98
N ARG A 189 -17.96 7.98 -4.72
CA ARG A 189 -18.45 8.90 -5.79
C ARG A 189 -17.33 9.34 -6.74
N THR A 190 -16.11 9.43 -6.23
CA THR A 190 -14.87 9.50 -7.01
C THR A 190 -14.01 8.28 -6.74
N SER A 191 -13.16 7.95 -7.72
CA SER A 191 -12.29 6.78 -7.63
C SER A 191 -11.30 6.89 -6.47
N PHE A 192 -10.77 5.75 -6.00
CA PHE A 192 -9.71 5.74 -4.99
C PHE A 192 -8.52 6.60 -5.41
N ARG A 193 -8.14 6.52 -6.69
CA ARG A 193 -7.15 7.41 -7.30
C ARG A 193 -7.49 8.88 -7.09
N ASP A 194 -8.67 9.31 -7.51
CA ASP A 194 -9.05 10.72 -7.44
C ASP A 194 -9.09 11.24 -6.00
N GLN A 195 -9.55 10.42 -5.06
CA GLN A 195 -9.52 10.77 -3.63
C GLN A 195 -8.09 11.05 -3.13
N VAL A 196 -7.12 10.21 -3.52
CA VAL A 196 -5.70 10.40 -3.19
C VAL A 196 -5.15 11.66 -3.85
N LEU A 197 -5.37 11.81 -5.16
CA LEU A 197 -4.86 12.94 -5.93
C LEU A 197 -5.40 14.28 -5.42
N GLU A 198 -6.68 14.34 -5.09
CA GLU A 198 -7.33 15.52 -4.49
C GLU A 198 -6.73 15.85 -3.11
N ALA A 199 -6.60 14.85 -2.24
CA ALA A 199 -6.04 15.03 -0.90
C ALA A 199 -4.60 15.56 -0.96
N VAL A 200 -3.75 14.93 -1.77
CA VAL A 200 -2.35 15.35 -1.91
C VAL A 200 -2.26 16.75 -2.52
N LYS A 201 -3.05 17.06 -3.55
CA LYS A 201 -3.09 18.41 -4.14
C LYS A 201 -3.45 19.47 -3.09
N GLY A 202 -4.48 19.20 -2.28
CA GLY A 202 -4.90 20.11 -1.22
C GLY A 202 -3.82 20.34 -0.16
N LEU A 203 -3.16 19.27 0.29
CA LEU A 203 -2.11 19.34 1.31
C LEU A 203 -0.82 19.97 0.78
N VAL A 204 -0.44 19.69 -0.47
CA VAL A 204 0.70 20.36 -1.11
C VAL A 204 0.46 21.87 -1.20
N ALA A 205 -0.76 22.29 -1.55
CA ALA A 205 -1.12 23.71 -1.55
C ALA A 205 -1.11 24.31 -0.13
N LYS A 206 -1.63 23.59 0.88
CA LYS A 206 -1.65 24.01 2.29
C LYS A 206 -0.24 24.23 2.85
N TYR A 207 0.71 23.36 2.48
CA TYR A 207 2.08 23.35 3.01
C TYR A 207 3.14 23.85 2.01
N GLN A 208 2.73 24.58 0.97
CA GLN A 208 3.64 25.00 -0.11
C GLN A 208 4.80 25.91 0.35
N SER A 209 4.62 26.62 1.47
CA SER A 209 5.66 27.47 2.09
C SER A 209 6.71 26.70 2.89
N GLU A 210 6.48 25.41 3.18
CA GLU A 210 7.43 24.58 3.91
C GLU A 210 8.64 24.27 3.03
N GLU A 211 9.82 24.71 3.45
CA GLU A 211 11.07 24.47 2.72
C GLU A 211 11.37 22.96 2.63
N ASN A 212 11.19 22.24 3.73
CA ASN A 212 11.39 20.79 3.80
C ASN A 212 10.05 20.07 3.78
N LEU A 213 9.49 19.88 2.59
CA LEU A 213 8.28 19.10 2.36
C LEU A 213 8.63 17.78 1.68
N SER A 214 7.92 16.71 2.06
CA SER A 214 8.02 15.38 1.43
C SER A 214 6.66 14.72 1.35
N ILE A 215 6.49 13.82 0.39
CA ILE A 215 5.33 12.95 0.29
C ILE A 215 5.82 11.51 0.46
N VAL A 216 5.21 10.78 1.38
CA VAL A 216 5.51 9.36 1.62
C VAL A 216 4.27 8.53 1.37
N VAL A 217 4.41 7.40 0.69
CA VAL A 217 3.35 6.41 0.53
C VAL A 217 3.81 5.12 1.18
N ALA A 218 3.11 4.65 2.20
CA ALA A 218 3.44 3.43 2.91
C ALA A 218 2.31 2.42 2.79
N GLY A 219 2.64 1.16 2.55
CA GLY A 219 1.62 0.12 2.55
C GLY A 219 2.18 -1.28 2.67
N PHE A 220 1.32 -2.20 3.12
CA PHE A 220 1.65 -3.59 3.36
C PHE A 220 0.90 -4.52 2.41
N SER A 221 1.54 -5.58 1.92
CA SER A 221 0.94 -6.56 1.00
C SER A 221 0.32 -5.88 -0.23
N MET A 222 -0.99 -6.02 -0.46
CA MET A 222 -1.74 -5.28 -1.47
C MET A 222 -1.51 -3.76 -1.37
N GLY A 223 -1.52 -3.20 -0.16
CA GLY A 223 -1.24 -1.78 0.07
C GLY A 223 0.16 -1.36 -0.33
N GLY A 224 1.15 -2.25 -0.27
CA GLY A 224 2.51 -1.96 -0.76
C GLY A 224 2.56 -1.91 -2.30
N ALA A 225 1.75 -2.72 -2.98
CA ALA A 225 1.57 -2.62 -4.42
C ALA A 225 0.89 -1.29 -4.80
N PHE A 226 -0.15 -0.88 -4.07
CA PHE A 226 -0.75 0.45 -4.23
C PHE A 226 0.22 1.58 -3.88
N ALA A 227 1.08 1.41 -2.88
CA ALA A 227 2.07 2.42 -2.54
C ALA A 227 3.01 2.73 -3.71
N THR A 228 3.45 1.68 -4.41
CA THR A 228 4.24 1.79 -5.64
C THR A 228 3.45 2.51 -6.76
N LEU A 229 2.19 2.12 -6.98
CA LEU A 229 1.34 2.71 -8.01
C LEU A 229 1.05 4.19 -7.74
N ILE A 230 0.58 4.51 -6.53
CA ILE A 230 0.22 5.87 -6.09
C ILE A 230 1.44 6.79 -6.17
N ALA A 231 2.59 6.39 -5.63
CA ALA A 231 3.79 7.22 -5.68
C ALA A 231 4.23 7.50 -7.12
N THR A 232 4.14 6.50 -8.00
CA THR A 232 4.44 6.66 -9.42
C THR A 232 3.44 7.62 -10.09
N ASP A 233 2.14 7.47 -9.85
CA ASP A 233 1.08 8.34 -10.39
C ASP A 233 1.28 9.81 -9.96
N LEU A 234 1.53 10.04 -8.68
CA LEU A 234 1.76 11.38 -8.12
C LEU A 234 2.91 12.11 -8.81
N VAL A 235 4.07 11.45 -8.96
CA VAL A 235 5.24 12.08 -9.60
C VAL A 235 5.03 12.21 -11.11
N TYR A 236 4.49 11.18 -11.76
CA TYR A 236 4.24 11.17 -13.20
C TYR A 236 3.33 12.32 -13.64
N ASN A 237 2.24 12.52 -12.90
CA ASN A 237 1.25 13.55 -13.20
C ASN A 237 1.55 14.90 -12.52
N GLY A 238 2.68 15.02 -11.82
CA GLY A 238 3.17 16.30 -11.30
C GLY A 238 2.45 16.82 -10.06
N TYR A 239 1.78 15.96 -9.31
CA TYR A 239 1.14 16.31 -8.02
C TYR A 239 2.15 16.63 -6.92
N ASN A 240 3.44 16.39 -7.17
CA ASN A 240 4.56 16.76 -6.30
C ASN A 240 5.22 18.09 -6.71
N ARG A 241 4.60 18.88 -7.59
CA ARG A 241 5.15 20.18 -8.04
C ARG A 241 4.36 21.34 -7.43
N ILE A 242 5.08 22.42 -7.13
CA ILE A 242 4.52 23.68 -6.67
C ILE A 242 4.94 24.75 -7.68
N ASP A 243 3.99 25.54 -8.16
CA ASP A 243 4.26 26.62 -9.11
C ASP A 243 5.25 27.63 -8.51
N GLY A 244 6.27 28.00 -9.28
CA GLY A 244 7.33 28.91 -8.85
C GLY A 244 8.42 28.28 -7.97
N ARG A 245 8.29 27.01 -7.55
CA ARG A 245 9.35 26.29 -6.83
C ARG A 245 10.25 25.53 -7.81
N ALA A 246 11.56 25.75 -7.71
CA ALA A 246 12.53 25.13 -8.62
C ALA A 246 12.60 23.61 -8.50
N ASN A 247 12.55 23.09 -7.28
CA ASN A 247 12.66 21.66 -7.00
C ASN A 247 11.28 21.08 -6.67
N ALA A 248 10.96 19.95 -7.29
CA ALA A 248 9.79 19.17 -6.92
C ALA A 248 9.93 18.58 -5.51
N ILE A 249 8.79 18.24 -4.91
CA ILE A 249 8.72 17.57 -3.62
C ILE A 249 9.15 16.10 -3.85
N PRO A 250 10.10 15.56 -3.08
CA PRO A 250 10.47 14.15 -3.20
C PRO A 250 9.29 13.27 -2.76
N VAL A 251 9.03 12.22 -3.54
CA VAL A 251 7.98 11.23 -3.27
C VAL A 251 8.61 9.87 -3.04
N THR A 252 8.32 9.26 -1.90
CA THR A 252 8.93 7.98 -1.51
C THR A 252 7.87 6.94 -1.18
N ALA A 253 7.94 5.76 -1.80
CA ALA A 253 7.15 4.61 -1.41
C ALA A 253 7.95 3.66 -0.51
N PHE A 254 7.38 3.30 0.64
CA PHE A 254 7.82 2.18 1.47
C PHE A 254 6.79 1.05 1.33
N ALA A 255 7.11 0.11 0.45
CA ALA A 255 6.23 -0.99 0.09
C ALA A 255 6.67 -2.25 0.84
N PHE A 256 5.89 -2.67 1.83
CA PHE A 256 6.17 -3.85 2.64
C PHE A 256 5.45 -5.07 2.07
N ALA A 257 6.14 -6.20 1.93
CA ALA A 257 5.57 -7.47 1.48
C ALA A 257 4.75 -7.39 0.15
N ASN A 258 5.11 -6.46 -0.74
CA ASN A 258 4.36 -6.21 -1.96
C ASN A 258 4.75 -7.15 -3.11
N SER A 259 3.80 -7.44 -3.98
CA SER A 259 4.06 -8.07 -5.29
C SER A 259 4.17 -7.01 -6.38
N PRO A 260 4.82 -7.32 -7.51
CA PRO A 260 5.00 -6.37 -8.61
C PRO A 260 3.65 -5.96 -9.21
N VAL A 261 3.55 -4.69 -9.63
CA VAL A 261 2.27 -4.06 -10.01
C VAL A 261 2.00 -4.15 -11.52
N GLY A 262 3.04 -4.12 -12.34
CA GLY A 262 2.90 -3.96 -13.78
C GLY A 262 4.06 -4.49 -14.58
N ASN A 263 4.02 -4.21 -15.88
CA ASN A 263 4.96 -4.74 -16.85
C ASN A 263 6.27 -3.96 -16.91
N LYS A 264 7.18 -4.38 -17.81
CA LYS A 264 8.43 -3.65 -18.10
C LYS A 264 8.18 -2.20 -18.56
N GLY A 265 7.05 -1.93 -19.23
CA GLY A 265 6.64 -0.57 -19.61
C GLY A 265 6.40 0.31 -18.39
N PHE A 266 5.69 -0.20 -17.38
CA PHE A 266 5.50 0.49 -16.10
C PHE A 266 6.83 0.72 -15.36
N LEU A 267 7.71 -0.29 -15.30
CA LEU A 267 9.07 -0.13 -14.77
C LEU A 267 9.84 1.00 -15.47
N ASN A 268 9.78 1.05 -16.80
CA ASN A 268 10.46 2.07 -17.59
C ASN A 268 9.88 3.48 -17.38
N VAL A 269 8.58 3.59 -17.12
CA VAL A 269 7.95 4.87 -16.73
C VAL A 269 8.50 5.32 -15.39
N ALA A 270 8.39 4.47 -14.36
CA ALA A 270 8.79 4.83 -12.99
C ALA A 270 10.30 5.14 -12.88
N SER A 271 11.14 4.39 -13.59
CA SER A 271 12.60 4.55 -13.53
C SER A 271 13.13 5.87 -14.14
N LYS A 272 12.29 6.61 -14.86
CA LYS A 272 12.63 7.94 -15.43
C LYS A 272 12.24 9.10 -14.52
N LEU A 273 11.53 8.83 -13.42
CA LEU A 273 11.02 9.83 -12.52
C LEU A 273 12.06 10.11 -11.43
N ASN A 274 12.82 11.19 -11.60
CA ASN A 274 13.94 11.52 -10.70
C ASN A 274 13.52 11.81 -9.25
N ASP A 275 12.30 12.31 -9.05
CA ASP A 275 11.77 12.66 -7.73
C ASP A 275 11.05 11.48 -7.04
N LEU A 276 11.09 10.29 -7.64
CA LEU A 276 10.44 9.07 -7.16
C LEU A 276 11.48 8.10 -6.58
N HIS A 277 11.27 7.70 -5.32
CA HIS A 277 12.07 6.67 -4.67
C HIS A 277 11.16 5.55 -4.16
N ILE A 278 11.49 4.29 -4.44
CA ILE A 278 10.68 3.15 -3.99
C ILE A 278 11.60 2.15 -3.28
N LEU A 279 11.26 1.79 -2.04
CA LEU A 279 11.91 0.74 -1.27
C LEU A 279 10.92 -0.40 -1.01
N ASN A 280 11.16 -1.54 -1.65
CA ASN A 280 10.44 -2.78 -1.41
C ASN A 280 11.09 -3.50 -0.22
N VAL A 281 10.36 -3.69 0.87
CA VAL A 281 10.83 -4.35 2.08
C VAL A 281 10.16 -5.71 2.17
N LYS A 282 10.95 -6.79 2.17
CA LYS A 282 10.44 -8.16 2.38
C LYS A 282 11.18 -8.87 3.50
N HIS A 283 10.49 -9.78 4.17
CA HIS A 283 11.16 -10.79 4.99
C HIS A 283 11.72 -11.90 4.10
N GLU A 284 12.85 -12.49 4.47
CA GLU A 284 13.51 -13.54 3.67
C GLU A 284 12.64 -14.78 3.43
N SER A 285 11.76 -15.11 4.39
CA SER A 285 10.85 -16.25 4.31
C SER A 285 9.50 -15.93 3.64
N ASP A 286 9.23 -14.67 3.32
CA ASP A 286 7.98 -14.28 2.66
C ASP A 286 8.12 -14.43 1.14
N VAL A 287 7.34 -15.36 0.58
CA VAL A 287 7.33 -15.68 -0.85
C VAL A 287 6.26 -14.90 -1.62
N ASN A 288 5.29 -14.25 -0.94
CA ASN A 288 4.26 -13.49 -1.62
C ASN A 288 4.83 -12.36 -2.52
N PRO A 289 5.89 -11.63 -2.12
CA PRO A 289 6.55 -10.64 -2.96
C PRO A 289 7.17 -11.18 -4.25
N ASP A 290 7.41 -12.49 -4.33
CA ASP A 290 8.11 -13.12 -5.45
C ASP A 290 7.14 -13.54 -6.58
N SER A 291 5.84 -13.33 -6.41
CA SER A 291 4.81 -13.69 -7.38
C SER A 291 3.79 -12.56 -7.62
N PRO A 292 3.42 -12.24 -8.87
CA PRO A 292 3.89 -12.85 -10.12
C PRO A 292 5.35 -12.50 -10.46
N THR A 293 5.97 -13.26 -11.37
CA THR A 293 7.39 -13.15 -11.71
C THR A 293 7.63 -12.37 -13.01
N GLN A 294 8.92 -12.12 -13.33
CA GLN A 294 9.30 -11.56 -14.64
C GLN A 294 8.93 -12.46 -15.83
N LYS A 295 8.82 -13.78 -15.62
CA LYS A 295 8.36 -14.71 -16.67
C LYS A 295 6.89 -14.51 -17.00
N ASP A 296 6.11 -14.06 -16.02
CA ASP A 296 4.70 -13.70 -16.15
C ASP A 296 4.53 -12.27 -16.70
N GLY A 297 5.64 -11.60 -17.04
CA GLY A 297 5.65 -10.24 -17.57
C GLY A 297 5.67 -9.14 -16.52
N TYR A 298 5.80 -9.48 -15.23
CA TYR A 298 5.73 -8.55 -14.10
C TYR A 298 7.10 -8.13 -13.56
N PHE A 299 7.24 -6.84 -13.24
CA PHE A 299 8.52 -6.28 -12.79
C PHE A 299 8.34 -5.46 -11.52
N HIS A 300 9.21 -5.71 -10.53
CA HIS A 300 9.37 -4.83 -9.38
C HIS A 300 10.01 -3.51 -9.80
N VAL A 301 9.61 -2.44 -9.12
CA VAL A 301 10.14 -1.08 -9.31
C VAL A 301 10.84 -0.65 -8.02
N GLY A 302 12.00 -0.02 -8.13
CA GLY A 302 12.75 0.50 -6.98
C GLY A 302 13.80 -0.45 -6.40
N LYS A 303 14.30 -0.12 -5.21
CA LYS A 303 15.29 -0.90 -4.48
C LYS A 303 14.62 -1.96 -3.62
N GLN A 304 15.39 -2.97 -3.23
CA GLN A 304 14.93 -4.03 -2.35
C GLN A 304 15.75 -4.06 -1.05
N LEU A 305 15.04 -4.13 0.07
CA LEU A 305 15.58 -4.48 1.38
C LEU A 305 15.01 -5.85 1.78
N VAL A 306 15.90 -6.82 2.00
CA VAL A 306 15.54 -8.12 2.56
C VAL A 306 15.90 -8.12 4.04
N ILE A 307 14.89 -8.26 4.89
CA ILE A 307 15.03 -8.42 6.34
C ILE A 307 15.26 -9.89 6.62
N THR A 308 16.29 -10.18 7.41
CA THR A 308 16.67 -11.53 7.85
C THR A 308 16.55 -11.63 9.36
N MET A 309 15.97 -12.71 9.86
CA MET A 309 15.94 -12.98 11.29
C MET A 309 17.07 -13.95 11.64
N GLY A 310 18.02 -13.52 12.47
CA GLY A 310 19.09 -14.40 12.92
C GLY A 310 18.53 -15.55 13.75
N VAL A 311 18.51 -16.77 13.19
CA VAL A 311 17.85 -17.94 13.82
C VAL A 311 18.52 -18.45 15.09
N HIS A 312 19.78 -18.08 15.35
CA HIS A 312 20.53 -18.48 16.54
C HIS A 312 20.70 -17.29 17.52
N ASN A 313 19.57 -16.79 18.03
CA ASN A 313 19.52 -15.69 19.01
C ASN A 313 18.43 -15.97 20.05
N LEU A 314 18.77 -15.88 21.35
CA LEU A 314 17.82 -16.10 22.45
C LEU A 314 16.56 -15.23 22.34
N ASP A 315 16.67 -13.99 21.85
CA ASP A 315 15.52 -13.11 21.67
C ASP A 315 14.55 -13.62 20.60
N VAL A 316 15.06 -14.29 19.55
CA VAL A 316 14.23 -14.93 18.53
C VAL A 316 13.44 -16.09 19.13
N TYR A 317 14.07 -16.90 19.99
CA TYR A 317 13.37 -17.95 20.72
C TYR A 317 12.30 -17.36 21.66
N ARG A 318 12.60 -16.27 22.37
CA ARG A 318 11.63 -15.59 23.23
C ARG A 318 10.43 -15.04 22.46
N GLN A 319 10.66 -14.38 21.32
CA GLN A 319 9.60 -13.85 20.46
C GLN A 319 8.74 -14.99 19.88
N ALA A 320 9.37 -16.06 19.38
CA ALA A 320 8.66 -17.22 18.83
C ALA A 320 7.81 -17.95 19.87
N ILE A 321 8.29 -18.08 21.12
CA ILE A 321 7.50 -18.63 22.24
C ILE A 321 6.26 -17.76 22.48
N GLY A 322 6.42 -16.44 22.56
CA GLY A 322 5.30 -15.51 22.76
C GLY A 322 4.27 -15.57 21.62
N GLN A 323 4.71 -15.64 20.37
CA GLN A 323 3.82 -15.76 19.20
C GLN A 323 3.08 -17.11 19.18
N SER A 324 3.75 -18.20 19.55
CA SER A 324 3.15 -19.54 19.57
C SER A 324 2.00 -19.64 20.59
N GLN A 325 2.05 -18.83 21.65
CA GLN A 325 0.97 -18.74 22.64
C GLN A 325 -0.22 -17.90 22.16
N GLN A 326 0.00 -16.94 21.26
CA GLN A 326 -1.05 -16.10 20.68
C GLN A 326 -1.77 -16.81 19.52
N ALA A 327 -1.09 -17.68 18.78
CA ALA A 327 -1.65 -18.36 17.60
C ALA A 327 -2.83 -19.30 17.93
N GLU A 328 -2.93 -19.85 19.16
CA GLU A 328 -4.09 -20.64 19.59
C GLU A 328 -5.39 -19.80 19.69
N THR A 329 -5.28 -18.46 19.72
CA THR A 329 -6.44 -17.56 19.84
C THR A 329 -6.92 -16.93 18.53
N SER A 330 -6.19 -17.12 17.42
CA SER A 330 -6.55 -16.54 16.11
C SER A 330 -6.47 -17.59 14.99
N ALA A 331 -7.50 -18.42 14.87
CA ALA A 331 -7.63 -19.30 13.71
C ALA A 331 -8.15 -18.50 12.50
N ALA A 332 -7.35 -18.41 11.44
CA ALA A 332 -7.77 -17.82 10.16
C ALA A 332 -8.81 -18.72 9.45
N PRO A 333 -9.77 -18.17 8.67
CA PRO A 333 -10.74 -18.97 7.95
C PRO A 333 -10.08 -19.78 6.83
N MET A 334 -10.39 -21.08 6.76
CA MET A 334 -10.03 -21.93 5.62
C MET A 334 -10.88 -21.56 4.40
N CYS A 335 -10.25 -21.51 3.22
CA CYS A 335 -10.96 -21.41 1.94
C CYS A 335 -12.02 -22.52 1.81
N PRO A 336 -13.26 -22.22 1.36
CA PRO A 336 -14.21 -23.27 1.05
C PRO A 336 -13.71 -24.09 -0.15
N ALA A 337 -13.88 -25.41 -0.06
CA ALA A 337 -13.54 -26.33 -1.14
C ALA A 337 -14.34 -26.00 -2.41
N PRO A 338 -13.74 -26.15 -3.61
CA PRO A 338 -14.46 -25.90 -4.85
C PRO A 338 -15.70 -26.80 -4.96
N PRO A 339 -16.82 -26.31 -5.53
CA PRO A 339 -18.03 -27.10 -5.65
C PRO A 339 -17.76 -28.35 -6.47
N LYS A 340 -18.19 -29.50 -5.96
CA LYS A 340 -18.18 -30.75 -6.72
C LYS A 340 -19.03 -30.55 -7.97
N ARG A 341 -18.43 -30.79 -9.15
CA ARG A 341 -19.17 -30.85 -10.42
C ARG A 341 -20.37 -31.78 -10.25
N LEU A 342 -21.57 -31.23 -10.39
CA LEU A 342 -22.78 -32.01 -10.63
C LEU A 342 -22.55 -32.86 -11.88
N LYS A 343 -22.48 -34.18 -11.70
CA LYS A 343 -22.65 -35.11 -12.81
C LYS A 343 -24.10 -34.99 -13.25
N ILE A 344 -24.31 -34.36 -14.40
CA ILE A 344 -25.55 -34.49 -15.16
C ILE A 344 -25.53 -35.93 -15.69
N ASN A 345 -26.15 -36.86 -14.98
CA ASN A 345 -26.47 -38.16 -15.56
C ASN A 345 -27.64 -37.92 -16.51
N GLY A 346 -27.40 -38.19 -17.80
CA GLY A 346 -28.40 -38.16 -18.84
C GLY A 346 -29.57 -39.07 -18.50
N GLY A 347 -30.76 -38.63 -18.90
CA GLY A 347 -31.95 -39.45 -18.87
C GLY A 347 -31.80 -40.60 -19.88
N ASP A 348 -32.12 -41.80 -19.41
CA ASP A 348 -32.52 -42.89 -20.27
C ASP A 348 -34.05 -42.88 -20.31
N ASP A 349 -34.60 -42.35 -21.40
CA ASP A 349 -35.93 -42.66 -21.89
C ASP A 349 -35.82 -43.98 -22.66
N GLU A 350 -36.30 -45.09 -22.10
CA GLU A 350 -36.83 -46.19 -22.90
C GLU A 350 -38.15 -46.71 -22.29
N HIS A 351 -39.19 -46.62 -23.12
CA HIS A 351 -40.53 -47.10 -22.90
C HIS A 351 -40.58 -48.62 -22.68
N ASN A 352 -41.40 -49.03 -21.72
CA ASN A 352 -42.31 -50.17 -21.88
C ASN A 352 -43.67 -49.81 -21.28
#